data_AF-A0A067SQP9-F1
#
_entry.id   AF-A0A067SQP9-F1
#
_cell.length_a   1.000
_cell.length_b   1.000
_cell.length_c   1.000
_cell.angle_alpha   90.00
_cell.angle_beta   90.00
_cell.angle_gamma   90.00
#
_symmetry.space_group_name_H-M   'P 1'
#
loop_
_entity.id
_entity.type
_entity.pdbx_description
1 polymer ?
#
loop_
_entity_poly.entity_id
_entity_poly.type
_entity_poly.pdbx_seq_one_letter_code
_entity_poly.pdbx_strand_id
1 'polypeptide(L)' 'TLEIIKDDRLAGKIRSWLSPPDSSKNYNEADKKRQRGTCTWLLDGMQFLDWMEKPGFLWIKGKGKYPGRLLELDG' A
#
# COMPACT_ATOMS: atom_id res chain seq x y z
N THR A 1 -24.46 23.38 -4.11
CA THR A 1 -23.85 22.63 -3.00
C THR A 1 -24.55 21.30 -2.89
N LEU A 2 -23.83 20.20 -2.70
CA LEU A 2 -24.40 18.86 -2.45
C LEU A 2 -25.48 19.00 -1.38
N GLU A 3 -26.73 19.11 -1.80
CA GLU A 3 -27.86 19.07 -0.89
C GLU A 3 -27.72 17.73 -0.18
N ILE A 4 -27.42 17.88 1.10
CA ILE A 4 -27.10 16.83 2.06
C ILE A 4 -28.02 15.65 1.76
N ILE A 5 -27.42 14.55 1.31
CA ILE A 5 -28.11 13.26 1.17
C ILE A 5 -28.60 12.91 2.58
N LYS A 6 -29.83 13.36 2.91
CA LYS A 6 -30.55 13.08 4.16
C LYS A 6 -31.13 11.66 4.18
N ASP A 7 -30.91 10.90 3.11
CA ASP A 7 -31.32 9.51 3.01
C ASP A 7 -30.16 8.61 3.46
N ASP A 8 -30.23 8.17 4.72
CA ASP A 8 -29.28 7.24 5.34
C ASP A 8 -29.11 5.94 4.53
N ARG A 9 -30.16 5.51 3.82
CA ARG A 9 -30.10 4.30 2.99
C ARG A 9 -29.26 4.53 1.75
N LEU A 10 -29.41 5.68 1.10
CA LEU A 10 -28.58 6.07 -0.04
C LEU A 10 -27.13 6.30 0.40
N ALA A 11 -26.91 6.99 1.52
CA ALA A 11 -25.59 7.19 2.10
C ALA A 11 -24.91 5.85 2.43
N GLY A 12 -25.64 4.87 2.97
CA GLY A 12 -25.15 3.52 3.24
C GLY A 12 -24.71 2.78 1.97
N LYS A 13 -25.50 2.87 0.89
CA LYS A 13 -25.12 2.27 -0.41
C LYS A 13 -23.86 2.90 -0.99
N ILE A 14 -23.76 4.24 -0.94
CA ILE A 14 -22.58 4.96 -1.43
C ILE A 14 -21.35 4.58 -0.61
N ARG A 15 -21.46 4.55 0.73
CA ARG A 15 -20.35 4.11 1.61
C ARG A 15 -19.91 2.69 1.27
N SER A 16 -20.86 1.76 1.11
CA SER A 16 -20.54 0.38 0.74
C SER A 16 -19.87 0.26 -0.63
N TRP A 17 -20.26 1.10 -1.60
CA TRP A 17 -19.64 1.13 -2.93
C TRP A 17 -18.23 1.73 -2.89
N LEU A 18 -18.00 2.73 -2.03
CA LEU A 18 -16.69 3.36 -1.80
C LEU A 18 -15.79 2.57 -0.84
N SER A 19 -16.35 1.59 -0.12
CA SER A 19 -15.58 0.78 0.82
C SER A 19 -14.43 0.10 0.10
N PRO A 20 -13.22 0.12 0.67
CA PRO A 20 -12.11 -0.60 0.09
C PRO A 20 -12.41 -2.12 0.11
N PRO A 21 -11.83 -2.89 -0.83
CA PRO A 21 -11.86 -4.35 -0.74
C PRO A 21 -11.13 -4.81 0.52
N ASP A 22 -11.48 -5.99 1.02
CA ASP A 22 -10.74 -6.62 2.12
C ASP A 22 -9.27 -6.84 1.70
N SER A 23 -8.37 -6.13 2.37
CA SER A 23 -6.94 -6.14 2.08
C SER A 23 -6.21 -7.32 2.74
N SER A 24 -6.88 -8.11 3.58
CA SER A 24 -6.30 -9.24 4.34
C SER A 24 -5.59 -10.25 3.44
N LYS A 25 -6.20 -10.59 2.30
CA LYS A 25 -5.63 -11.55 1.34
C LYS A 25 -4.31 -11.03 0.76
N ASN A 26 -4.27 -9.75 0.37
CA ASN A 26 -3.06 -9.17 -0.18
C ASN A 26 -1.95 -9.07 0.89
N TYR A 27 -2.32 -8.66 2.10
CA TYR A 27 -1.39 -8.62 3.24
C TYR A 27 -0.77 -9.98 3.51
N ASN A 28 -1.58 -11.04 3.65
CA ASN A 28 -1.11 -12.38 3.94
C ASN A 28 -0.19 -12.94 2.85
N GLU A 29 -0.52 -12.71 1.57
CA GLU A 29 0.32 -13.14 0.45
C GLU A 29 1.64 -12.37 0.37
N ALA A 30 1.62 -11.07 0.65
CA ALA A 30 2.84 -10.26 0.71
C ALA A 30 3.74 -10.68 1.88
N ASP A 31 3.17 -10.95 3.05
CA ASP A 31 3.92 -11.40 4.22
C ASP A 31 4.58 -12.77 3.99
N LYS A 32 3.85 -13.74 3.40
CA LYS A 32 4.42 -15.04 3.01
C LYS A 32 5.60 -14.92 2.05
N LYS A 33 5.54 -13.98 1.10
CA LYS A 33 6.59 -13.74 0.10
C LYS A 33 7.73 -12.87 0.62
N ARG A 34 7.56 -12.24 1.79
CA ARG A 34 8.55 -11.33 2.36
C ARG A 34 9.79 -12.11 2.78
N GLN A 35 10.94 -11.74 2.24
CA GLN A 35 12.21 -12.27 2.69
C GLN A 35 12.50 -11.79 4.12
N ARG A 36 12.69 -12.72 5.06
CA ARG A 36 12.98 -12.40 6.46
C ARG A 36 14.19 -11.47 6.57
N GLY A 37 14.08 -10.43 7.41
CA GLY A 37 15.14 -9.44 7.64
C GLY A 37 15.25 -8.35 6.57
N THR A 38 14.44 -8.39 5.52
CA THR A 38 14.34 -7.29 4.55
C THR A 38 13.32 -6.24 5.02
N CYS A 39 13.50 -5.00 4.56
CA CYS A 39 12.67 -3.84 4.93
C CYS A 39 12.62 -3.49 6.43
N THR A 40 13.42 -4.12 7.29
CA THR A 40 13.50 -3.78 8.72
C THR A 40 13.89 -2.32 8.95
N TRP A 41 14.81 -1.79 8.14
CA TRP A 41 15.18 -0.36 8.15
C TRP A 41 13.99 0.60 7.98
N LEU A 42 12.94 0.15 7.28
CA LEU A 42 11.71 0.91 7.06
C LEU A 42 10.68 0.58 8.15
N LEU A 43 10.37 -0.70 8.35
CA LEU A 43 9.29 -1.16 9.22
C LEU A 43 9.53 -0.85 10.70
N ASP A 44 10.80 -0.89 11.13
CA ASP A 44 11.21 -0.58 12.50
C ASP A 44 11.71 0.88 12.62
N GLY A 45 11.70 1.63 11.52
CA GLY A 45 12.18 3.01 11.48
C GLY A 45 11.16 3.99 12.03
N MET A 46 11.60 4.96 12.84
CA MET A 46 10.73 5.98 13.45
C MET A 46 9.86 6.70 12.42
N GLN A 47 10.39 6.99 11.23
CA GLN A 47 9.61 7.67 10.18
C GLN A 47 8.36 6.90 9.75
N PHE A 48 8.44 5.56 9.69
CA PHE A 48 7.29 4.72 9.36
C PHE A 48 6.32 4.61 10.55
N LEU A 49 6.85 4.45 11.76
CA LEU A 49 6.04 4.39 12.98
C LEU A 49 5.25 5.68 13.21
N ASP A 50 5.90 6.84 13.06
CA ASP A 50 5.26 8.15 13.16
C ASP A 50 4.16 8.34 12.09
N TRP A 51 4.40 7.85 10.87
CA TRP A 51 3.41 7.89 9.80
C TRP A 51 2.20 6.99 10.09
N MET A 52 2.39 5.84 10.75
CA MET A 52 1.27 5.00 11.18
C MET A 52 0.40 5.69 12.23
N GLU A 53 0.98 6.46 13.14
CA GLU A 53 0.23 7.24 14.14
C GLU A 53 -0.44 8.48 13.54
N LYS A 54 0.25 9.16 12.61
CA LYS A 54 -0.19 10.41 11.99
C LYS A 54 -0.17 10.28 10.46
N PRO A 55 -1.26 9.77 9.87
CA PRO A 55 -1.32 9.49 8.45
C PRO A 55 -1.08 10.75 7.59
N GLY A 56 -0.24 10.60 6.57
CA GLY A 56 0.13 11.65 5.63
C GLY A 56 0.89 11.08 4.42
N PHE A 57 1.77 11.87 3.81
CA PHE A 57 2.61 11.40 2.70
C PHE A 57 3.94 10.81 3.21
N LEU A 58 4.22 9.56 2.85
CA LEU A 58 5.53 8.92 3.07
C LEU A 58 6.16 8.57 1.72
N TRP A 59 7.30 9.19 1.41
CA TRP A 59 8.02 8.96 0.16
C TRP A 59 9.15 7.95 0.37
N ILE A 60 9.08 6.83 -0.35
CA ILE A 60 10.14 5.81 -0.34
C ILE A 60 10.91 5.89 -1.65
N LYS A 61 12.21 6.18 -1.57
CA LYS A 61 13.12 6.22 -2.73
C LYS A 61 14.07 5.03 -2.69
N GLY A 62 14.05 4.21 -3.73
CA GLY A 62 14.98 3.10 -3.93
C GLY A 62 15.77 3.24 -5.22
N LYS A 63 16.90 2.51 -5.33
CA LYS A 63 17.59 2.30 -6.60
C LYS A 63 16.93 1.11 -7.30
N GLY A 64 16.26 1.33 -8.42
CA GLY A 64 15.79 0.24 -9.27
C GLY A 64 16.98 -0.51 -9.88
N LYS A 65 16.87 -1.83 -10.04
CA LYS A 65 17.83 -2.56 -10.89
C LYS A 65 17.45 -2.28 -12.35
N TYR A 66 18.34 -1.62 -13.09
CA TYR A 66 18.23 -1.56 -14.54
C TYR A 66 18.51 -2.96 -15.10
N PRO A 67 17.67 -3.53 -15.99
CA PRO A 67 17.88 -4.84 -16.58
C PRO A 67 18.94 -4.82 -17.69
N GLY A 68 20.08 -4.14 -17.47
CA GLY A 68 21.12 -3.96 -18.48
C GLY A 68 22.06 -5.16 -18.68
N ARG A 69 21.63 -6.38 -18.37
CA ARG A 69 22.48 -7.58 -18.56
C ARG A 69 21.72 -8.88 -18.81
N LEU A 70 20.53 -8.81 -19.41
CA LEU A 70 19.75 -9.99 -19.80
C LEU A 70 19.69 -10.22 -21.33
N LEU A 71 20.47 -9.48 -22.13
CA LEU A 71 20.46 -9.58 -23.60
C LEU A 71 21.84 -9.95 -24.19
N GLU A 72 22.79 -10.45 -23.40
CA GLU A 72 24.04 -11.03 -23.91
C GLU A 72 24.04 -12.56 -23.73
N LEU A 73 23.02 -13.20 -24.29
CA LEU A 73 22.97 -14.61 -24.69
C LEU A 73 22.02 -14.55 -25.89
N ASP A 74 22.50 -14.40 -27.11
CA ASP A 74 22.96 -15.52 -27.93
C ASP A 74 24.27 -15.18 -28.65
N GLY A 75 25.29 -16.01 -28.40
CA GLY A 75 26.52 -16.07 -29.20
C GLY A 75 26.35 -16.98 -30.43
#